data_AF-A0A4U0GZB6-F1
#
_entry.id   AF-A0A4U0GZB6-F1
#
_cell.length_a   1.000
_cell.length_b   1.000
_cell.length_c   1.000
_cell.angle_alpha   90.00
_cell.angle_beta   90.00
_cell.angle_gamma   90.00
#
_symmetry.space_group_name_H-M   'P 1'
#
loop_
_entity.id
_entity.type
_entity.pdbx_description
1 polymer ?
#
loop_
_entity_poly.entity_id
_entity_poly.type
_entity_poly.pdbx_seq_one_letter_code
_entity_poly.pdbx_strand_id
1 'polypeptide(L)'
;METVFIRLLFVSIGLLGNWGSLYAQAPNAFPSRGERNHYFPEAFIYQYTDQEDEIRFVWLCYNPDTREILYIPNDDMLQAVISYPNGSYIGYLIDENGQKHTIRQHIPEVAENEKSAHHDFYRLNTRTQDTIIRHQEFQHDEPISSSAIDIDYLKSGEKETVYVTEDFDINTYQIYGFNRLEGDMHLPFSLDYINILTKKQLVTDVKNNPYQTAIFNGHTATVYHFDTAGYPDTEKKDTN
;
A
#
# COMPACT_ATOMS: atom_id res chain seq x y z
N MET A 1 -45.64 -11.14 -33.84
CA MET A 1 -46.60 -11.17 -32.72
C MET A 1 -45.81 -11.56 -31.49
N GLU A 2 -45.05 -10.63 -30.93
CA GLU A 2 -45.49 -9.52 -30.06
C GLU A 2 -45.92 -9.98 -28.66
N THR A 3 -45.07 -9.57 -27.70
CA THR A 3 -45.37 -9.06 -26.34
C THR A 3 -45.93 -10.05 -25.31
N VAL A 4 -45.70 -9.92 -23.99
CA VAL A 4 -45.66 -8.74 -23.12
C VAL A 4 -44.85 -9.04 -21.84
N PHE A 5 -44.06 -8.06 -21.40
CA PHE A 5 -43.46 -7.92 -20.06
C PHE A 5 -44.52 -7.89 -18.95
N ILE A 6 -44.39 -8.72 -17.91
CA ILE A 6 -45.11 -8.49 -16.65
C ILE A 6 -44.18 -7.72 -15.70
N ARG A 7 -44.43 -6.41 -15.60
CA ARG A 7 -44.01 -5.55 -14.49
C ARG A 7 -44.95 -5.81 -13.32
N LEU A 8 -44.43 -6.22 -12.17
CA LEU A 8 -45.14 -6.11 -10.90
C LEU A 8 -44.64 -4.85 -10.20
N LEU A 9 -45.53 -3.86 -10.19
CA LEU A 9 -45.37 -2.54 -9.63
C LEU A 9 -46.16 -2.53 -8.32
N PHE A 10 -45.48 -2.53 -7.17
CA PHE A 10 -46.11 -2.23 -5.90
C PHE A 10 -45.87 -0.76 -5.57
N VAL A 11 -46.89 0.05 -5.83
CA VAL A 11 -47.08 1.36 -5.19
C VAL A 11 -47.81 1.10 -3.88
N SER A 12 -47.20 1.47 -2.76
CA SER A 12 -47.93 1.78 -1.54
C SER A 12 -47.55 3.19 -1.10
N ILE A 13 -48.57 4.06 -1.09
CA ILE A 13 -48.52 5.45 -0.67
C ILE A 13 -48.79 5.50 0.84
N GLY A 14 -47.85 6.09 1.57
CA GLY A 14 -48.12 7.08 2.60
C GLY A 14 -48.65 6.60 3.95
N LEU A 15 -47.77 6.62 4.96
CA LEU A 15 -48.12 7.11 6.29
C LEU A 15 -46.97 7.97 6.82
N LEU A 16 -47.25 9.27 6.91
CA LEU A 16 -46.42 10.28 7.55
C LEU A 16 -46.17 9.90 9.00
N GLY A 17 -44.90 9.66 9.32
CA GLY A 17 -44.39 9.62 10.68
C GLY A 17 -43.00 10.23 10.67
N ASN A 18 -42.81 11.29 11.45
CA ASN A 18 -41.50 11.80 11.82
C ASN A 18 -40.70 10.67 12.47
N TRP A 19 -39.81 10.05 11.71
CA TRP A 19 -38.74 9.21 12.23
C TRP A 19 -37.45 9.90 11.86
N GLY A 20 -36.98 10.75 12.77
CA GLY A 20 -35.61 11.21 12.75
C GLY A 20 -34.68 10.01 12.63
N SER A 21 -33.69 10.14 11.77
CA SER A 21 -32.42 9.40 11.74
C SER A 21 -32.30 8.32 12.83
N LEU A 22 -32.73 7.10 12.52
CA LEU A 22 -32.18 5.91 13.15
C LEU A 22 -30.89 5.53 12.39
N TYR A 23 -29.94 6.46 12.32
CA TYR A 23 -28.56 6.05 12.52
C TYR A 23 -28.51 5.68 13.99
N ALA A 24 -28.69 4.38 14.26
CA ALA A 24 -28.21 3.82 15.50
C ALA A 24 -26.76 4.30 15.62
N GLN A 25 -26.53 5.22 16.55
CA GLN A 25 -25.21 5.50 17.06
C GLN A 25 -24.71 4.14 17.55
N ALA A 26 -23.88 3.49 16.73
CA ALA A 26 -23.05 2.41 17.21
C ALA A 26 -22.35 2.96 18.46
N PRO A 27 -22.49 2.31 19.62
CA PRO A 27 -21.84 2.79 20.81
C PRO A 27 -20.34 2.84 20.51
N ASN A 28 -19.78 4.05 20.59
CA ASN A 28 -18.36 4.28 20.62
C ASN A 28 -17.73 3.37 21.68
N ALA A 29 -17.14 2.28 21.22
CA ALA A 29 -16.16 1.51 21.95
C ALA A 29 -15.18 0.98 20.89
N PHE A 30 -14.42 1.90 20.30
CA PHE A 30 -13.15 1.52 19.70
C PHE A 30 -12.40 0.67 20.73
N PRO A 31 -11.89 -0.51 20.37
CA PRO A 31 -11.01 -1.24 21.28
C PRO A 31 -9.90 -0.25 21.68
N SER A 32 -9.66 -0.12 22.98
CA SER A 32 -8.59 0.73 23.49
C SER A 32 -7.31 0.41 22.72
N ARG A 33 -6.65 1.43 22.16
CA ARG A 33 -5.31 1.32 21.56
C ARG A 33 -4.43 0.54 22.54
N GLY A 34 -4.20 -0.73 22.24
CA GLY A 34 -3.37 -1.63 23.01
C GLY A 34 -2.11 -1.92 22.21
N GLU A 35 -1.05 -2.38 22.86
CA GLU A 35 0.22 -2.74 22.20
C GLU A 35 0.06 -3.75 21.05
N ARG A 36 -1.08 -4.44 20.97
CA ARG A 36 -1.35 -5.51 20.00
C ARG A 36 -2.39 -5.15 18.94
N ASN A 37 -2.99 -3.96 19.02
CA ASN A 37 -4.03 -3.52 18.10
C ASN A 37 -3.50 -2.37 17.25
N HIS A 38 -3.17 -2.69 16.00
CA HIS A 38 -2.71 -1.70 15.03
C HIS A 38 -3.89 -1.15 14.24
N TYR A 39 -3.91 0.17 14.08
CA TYR A 39 -4.98 0.90 13.40
C TYR A 39 -4.39 1.69 12.25
N PHE A 40 -5.04 1.65 11.08
CA PHE A 40 -4.57 2.34 9.88
C PHE A 40 -5.73 3.14 9.27
N PRO A 41 -5.76 4.47 9.47
CA PRO A 41 -6.81 5.36 8.98
C PRO A 41 -6.70 5.71 7.49
N GLU A 42 -5.58 5.39 6.83
CA GLU A 42 -5.29 5.77 5.45
C GLU A 42 -4.81 4.56 4.66
N ALA A 43 -4.96 4.58 3.33
CA ALA A 43 -4.37 3.58 2.45
C ALA A 43 -3.86 4.19 1.15
N PHE A 44 -2.67 3.76 0.74
CA PHE A 44 -2.12 3.97 -0.60
C PHE A 44 -2.43 2.75 -1.45
N ILE A 45 -3.03 2.95 -2.61
CA ILE A 45 -3.52 1.87 -3.46
C ILE A 45 -2.71 1.84 -4.74
N TYR A 46 -2.14 0.67 -5.04
CA TYR A 46 -1.41 0.40 -6.27
C TYR A 46 -2.19 -0.59 -7.13
N GLN A 47 -2.36 -0.27 -8.40
CA GLN A 47 -2.90 -1.19 -9.40
C GLN A 47 -1.74 -1.85 -10.15
N TYR A 48 -1.79 -3.16 -10.33
CA TYR A 48 -0.85 -3.90 -11.15
C TYR A 48 -1.59 -4.95 -11.99
N THR A 49 -0.95 -5.43 -13.05
CA THR A 49 -1.42 -6.58 -13.82
C THR A 49 -0.68 -7.80 -13.32
N ASP A 50 -1.34 -8.89 -12.95
CA ASP A 50 -0.70 -10.12 -12.48
C ASP A 50 -0.18 -11.01 -13.64
N GLN A 51 0.28 -12.23 -13.34
CA GLN A 51 0.82 -13.15 -14.35
C GLN A 51 -0.26 -13.74 -15.28
N GLU A 52 -1.54 -13.61 -14.90
CA GLU A 52 -2.70 -14.08 -15.66
C GLU A 52 -3.32 -12.95 -16.49
N ASP A 53 -2.62 -11.82 -16.63
CA ASP A 53 -3.08 -10.58 -17.25
C ASP A 53 -4.32 -9.96 -16.56
N GLU A 54 -4.58 -10.30 -15.30
CA GLU A 54 -5.70 -9.73 -14.53
C GLU A 54 -5.28 -8.46 -13.77
N ILE A 55 -6.18 -7.48 -13.72
CA ILE A 55 -5.96 -6.26 -12.92
C ILE A 55 -6.18 -6.59 -11.44
N ARG A 56 -5.17 -6.31 -10.64
CA ARG A 56 -5.14 -6.51 -9.19
C ARG A 56 -4.78 -5.21 -8.47
N PHE A 57 -5.11 -5.15 -7.18
CA PHE A 57 -4.81 -4.02 -6.32
C PHE A 57 -4.04 -4.47 -5.09
N VAL A 58 -3.03 -3.68 -4.71
CA VAL A 58 -2.38 -3.76 -3.41
C VAL A 58 -2.77 -2.53 -2.60
N TRP A 59 -3.15 -2.77 -1.35
CA TRP A 59 -3.50 -1.75 -0.38
C TRP A 59 -2.38 -1.69 0.66
N LEU A 60 -1.73 -0.53 0.75
CA LEU A 60 -0.72 -0.24 1.75
C LEU A 60 -1.35 0.70 2.78
N CYS A 61 -1.87 0.11 3.86
CA CYS A 61 -2.59 0.84 4.90
C CYS A 61 -1.57 1.58 5.78
N TYR A 62 -1.78 2.87 6.02
CA TYR A 62 -0.85 3.76 6.69
C TYR A 62 -1.45 4.37 7.95
N ASN A 63 -0.62 4.51 8.99
CA ASN A 63 -0.95 5.26 10.19
C ASN A 63 -0.03 6.49 10.30
N PRO A 64 -0.55 7.73 10.17
CA PRO A 64 0.27 8.94 10.27
C PRO A 64 0.85 9.18 11.67
N ASP A 65 0.20 8.70 12.73
CA ASP A 65 0.67 8.88 14.11
C ASP A 65 1.87 7.98 14.45
N THR A 66 1.83 6.71 14.02
CA THR A 66 2.91 5.73 14.28
C THR A 66 3.91 5.60 13.15
N ARG A 67 3.54 6.07 11.95
CA ARG A 67 4.26 5.91 10.69
C ARG A 67 4.43 4.45 10.27
N GLU A 68 3.55 3.58 10.75
CA GLU A 68 3.50 2.18 10.36
C GLU A 68 2.80 2.03 9.00
N ILE A 69 3.28 1.10 8.18
CA ILE A 69 2.60 0.69 6.94
C ILE A 69 2.29 -0.80 7.03
N LEU A 70 1.03 -1.16 6.80
CA LEU A 70 0.55 -2.52 6.72
C LEU A 70 0.33 -2.92 5.26
N TYR A 71 0.89 -4.06 4.89
CA TYR A 71 0.61 -4.79 3.66
C TYR A 71 -0.11 -6.09 4.01
N ILE A 72 -1.19 -6.41 3.28
CA ILE A 72 -1.93 -7.66 3.39
C ILE A 72 -1.77 -8.39 2.06
N PRO A 73 -0.89 -9.40 1.98
CA PRO A 73 -0.73 -10.20 0.78
C PRO A 73 -1.97 -11.06 0.55
N ASN A 74 -2.19 -11.45 -0.70
CA ASN A 74 -3.17 -12.46 -1.04
C ASN A 74 -2.54 -13.86 -0.86
N ASP A 75 -2.25 -14.22 0.39
CA ASP A 75 -1.57 -15.46 0.77
C ASP A 75 -2.28 -16.11 1.97
N ASP A 76 -2.46 -17.43 1.94
CA ASP A 76 -3.18 -18.17 2.97
C ASP A 76 -2.39 -18.30 4.29
N MET A 77 -1.06 -18.28 4.23
CA MET A 77 -0.17 -18.43 5.36
C MET A 77 0.28 -17.07 5.90
N LEU A 78 0.67 -16.13 5.04
CA LEU A 78 1.10 -14.79 5.41
C LEU A 78 -0.10 -13.85 5.57
N GLN A 79 -0.47 -13.56 6.81
CA GLN A 79 -1.66 -12.76 7.12
C GLN A 79 -1.44 -11.25 6.96
N ALA A 80 -0.21 -10.79 7.21
CA ALA A 80 0.15 -9.39 7.16
C ALA A 80 1.65 -9.18 7.24
N VAL A 81 2.10 -8.04 6.74
CA VAL A 81 3.45 -7.51 6.99
C VAL A 81 3.31 -6.06 7.46
N ILE A 82 3.88 -5.73 8.63
CA ILE A 82 3.95 -4.34 9.12
C ILE A 82 5.38 -3.83 8.98
N SER A 83 5.52 -2.73 8.25
CA SER A 83 6.73 -1.93 8.10
C SER A 83 6.76 -0.80 9.11
N TYR A 84 7.92 -0.59 9.73
CA TYR A 84 8.17 0.43 10.74
C TYR A 84 9.18 1.47 10.22
N PRO A 85 9.12 2.73 10.69
CA PRO A 85 9.99 3.81 10.21
C PRO A 85 11.47 3.59 10.54
N ASN A 86 11.79 2.69 11.48
CA ASN A 86 13.14 2.26 11.79
C ASN A 86 13.66 1.16 10.84
N GLY A 87 12.96 0.86 9.74
CA GLY A 87 13.35 -0.15 8.76
C GLY A 87 13.11 -1.60 9.18
N SER A 88 12.47 -1.86 10.32
CA SER A 88 12.00 -3.21 10.67
C SER A 88 10.73 -3.55 9.89
N TYR A 89 10.63 -4.80 9.46
CA TYR A 89 9.44 -5.39 8.86
C TYR A 89 9.11 -6.66 9.64
N ILE A 90 7.85 -6.79 10.05
CA ILE A 90 7.36 -7.95 10.80
C ILE A 90 6.26 -8.61 9.98
N GLY A 91 6.54 -9.83 9.51
CA GLY A 91 5.56 -10.71 8.89
C GLY A 91 4.82 -11.52 9.96
N TYR A 92 3.51 -11.65 9.80
CA TYR A 92 2.62 -12.40 10.69
C TYR A 92 2.05 -13.59 9.92
N LEU A 93 2.42 -14.80 10.33
CA LEU A 93 2.14 -16.03 9.58
C LEU A 93 1.28 -17.01 10.39
N ILE A 94 0.49 -17.80 9.69
CA ILE A 94 -0.25 -18.94 10.22
C ILE A 94 0.21 -20.18 9.43
N ASP A 95 0.64 -21.22 10.14
CA ASP A 95 0.99 -22.48 9.49
C ASP A 95 -0.23 -23.36 9.19
N GLU A 96 0.00 -24.49 8.52
CA GLU A 96 -1.06 -25.45 8.14
C GLU A 96 -1.89 -25.97 9.34
N ASN A 97 -1.35 -25.90 10.56
CA ASN A 97 -2.04 -26.34 11.78
C ASN A 97 -2.74 -25.18 12.51
N GLY A 98 -2.74 -23.97 11.93
CA GLY A 98 -3.30 -22.78 12.54
C GLY A 98 -2.42 -22.13 13.60
N GLN A 99 -1.15 -22.54 13.73
CA GLN A 99 -0.23 -21.94 14.70
C GLN A 99 0.33 -20.62 14.15
N LYS A 100 0.31 -19.59 15.01
CA LYS A 100 0.79 -18.25 14.69
C LYS A 100 2.30 -18.11 14.89
N HIS A 101 2.96 -17.48 13.92
CA HIS A 101 4.41 -17.24 13.88
C HIS A 101 4.71 -15.80 13.43
N THR A 102 5.90 -15.31 13.75
CA THR A 102 6.38 -14.01 13.26
C THR A 102 7.76 -14.16 12.64
N ILE A 103 7.97 -13.52 11.50
CA ILE A 103 9.29 -13.39 10.86
C ILE A 103 9.69 -11.92 10.90
N ARG A 104 10.97 -11.64 11.14
CA ARG A 104 11.50 -10.28 11.19
C ARG A 104 12.61 -10.07 10.20
N GLN A 105 12.48 -9.03 9.41
CA GLN A 105 13.52 -8.59 8.48
C GLN A 105 13.82 -7.11 8.71
N HIS A 106 15.02 -6.69 8.32
CA HIS A 106 15.46 -5.31 8.52
C HIS A 106 16.11 -4.76 7.26
N ILE A 107 15.56 -3.65 6.75
CA ILE A 107 16.10 -2.91 5.61
C ILE A 107 16.71 -1.61 6.16
N PRO A 108 18.04 -1.53 6.35
CA PRO A 108 18.68 -0.44 7.07
C PRO A 108 18.49 0.92 6.37
N GLU A 109 18.43 0.95 5.04
CA GLU A 109 18.28 2.19 4.27
C GLU A 109 16.98 2.94 4.58
N VAL A 110 15.94 2.23 5.02
CA VAL A 110 14.67 2.83 5.46
C VAL A 110 14.87 3.71 6.69
N ALA A 111 15.75 3.29 7.60
CA ALA A 111 16.03 3.96 8.87
C ALA A 111 17.07 5.08 8.74
N GLU A 112 18.05 4.91 7.87
CA GLU A 112 19.18 5.82 7.72
C GLU A 112 18.76 7.19 7.17
N ASN A 113 19.32 8.28 7.68
CA ASN A 113 19.21 9.57 6.99
C ASN A 113 19.81 9.42 5.59
N GLU A 114 19.13 9.94 4.56
CA GLU A 114 19.50 9.79 3.16
C GLU A 114 21.02 9.85 2.96
N LYS A 115 21.64 8.70 2.74
CA LYS A 115 23.00 8.66 2.22
C LYS A 115 22.87 8.95 0.74
N SER A 116 23.50 10.01 0.28
CA SER A 116 23.58 10.32 -1.15
C SER A 116 24.04 9.06 -1.87
N ALA A 117 23.15 8.54 -2.70
CA ALA A 117 23.41 7.33 -3.44
C ALA A 117 24.62 7.53 -4.37
N HIS A 118 25.38 6.46 -4.55
CA HIS A 118 26.49 6.46 -5.49
C HIS A 118 25.97 6.74 -6.90
N HIS A 119 26.19 7.96 -7.39
CA HIS A 119 25.86 8.43 -8.74
C HIS A 119 26.61 7.69 -9.87
N ASP A 120 27.41 6.67 -9.55
CA ASP A 120 28.26 5.96 -10.51
C ASP A 120 27.47 4.98 -11.39
N PHE A 121 26.22 4.66 -11.03
CA PHE A 121 25.41 3.63 -11.71
C PHE A 121 24.31 4.21 -12.61
N TYR A 122 23.83 5.41 -12.31
CA TYR A 122 22.73 6.03 -13.04
C TYR A 122 22.89 7.55 -13.10
N ARG A 123 22.25 8.16 -14.10
CA ARG A 123 22.09 9.62 -14.19
C ARG A 123 20.61 9.97 -14.10
N LEU A 124 20.28 10.92 -13.23
CA LEU A 124 18.94 11.43 -13.07
C LEU A 124 18.79 12.73 -13.87
N ASN A 125 17.73 12.83 -14.67
CA ASN A 125 17.31 14.09 -15.28
C ASN A 125 15.86 14.39 -14.86
N THR A 126 15.69 15.35 -13.96
CA THR A 126 14.36 15.79 -13.53
C THR A 126 13.74 16.68 -14.60
N ARG A 127 12.49 16.38 -15.00
CA ARG A 127 11.70 17.22 -15.90
C ARG A 127 10.55 17.84 -15.12
N THR A 128 10.38 19.15 -15.26
CA THR A 128 9.18 19.84 -14.80
C THR A 128 8.05 19.51 -15.77
N GLN A 129 7.45 18.35 -15.59
CA GLN A 129 6.23 17.96 -16.29
C GLN A 129 5.24 17.54 -15.22
N ASP A 130 4.47 18.52 -14.76
CA ASP A 130 3.42 18.32 -13.77
C ASP A 130 2.29 17.55 -14.45
N THR A 131 2.19 16.25 -14.18
CA THR A 131 1.01 15.46 -14.53
C THR A 131 0.06 15.48 -13.33
N ILE A 132 -1.20 15.85 -13.58
CA ILE A 132 -2.25 15.67 -12.58
C ILE A 132 -2.73 14.24 -12.70
N ILE A 133 -2.45 13.46 -11.68
CA ILE A 133 -2.98 12.11 -11.58
C ILE A 133 -4.47 12.22 -11.23
N ARG A 134 -5.32 11.60 -12.04
CA ARG A 134 -6.78 11.56 -11.84
C ARG A 134 -7.25 10.11 -11.92
N HIS A 135 -6.88 9.30 -10.94
CA HIS A 135 -7.41 7.95 -10.84
C HIS A 135 -8.73 8.01 -10.09
N GLN A 136 -9.83 7.84 -10.83
CA GLN A 136 -11.19 8.18 -10.39
C GLN A 136 -11.76 7.25 -9.31
N GLU A 137 -11.19 6.08 -9.09
CA GLU A 137 -11.87 5.03 -8.31
C GLU A 137 -11.63 5.14 -6.79
N PHE A 138 -10.48 5.66 -6.35
CA PHE A 138 -10.11 5.72 -4.94
C PHE A 138 -9.46 7.05 -4.52
N GLN A 139 -9.73 8.13 -5.25
CA GLN A 139 -9.10 9.43 -4.99
C GLN A 139 -9.73 10.21 -3.84
N HIS A 140 -8.86 10.82 -3.05
CA HIS A 140 -9.08 12.07 -2.32
C HIS A 140 -9.58 13.17 -3.29
N ASP A 141 -10.43 14.09 -2.84
CA ASP A 141 -11.02 15.15 -3.68
C ASP A 141 -9.98 16.12 -4.32
N GLU A 142 -8.70 16.02 -3.94
CA GLU A 142 -7.63 16.93 -4.35
C GLU A 142 -6.76 16.34 -5.47
N PRO A 143 -6.37 17.16 -6.47
CA PRO A 143 -5.47 16.72 -7.53
C PRO A 143 -4.07 16.44 -6.98
N ILE A 144 -3.53 15.27 -7.31
CA ILE A 144 -2.14 14.89 -6.94
C ILE A 144 -1.19 15.39 -8.03
N SER A 145 -0.21 16.18 -7.62
CA SER A 145 0.85 16.69 -8.48
C SER A 145 1.95 15.66 -8.61
N SER A 146 2.33 15.35 -9.85
CA SER A 146 3.41 14.41 -10.13
C SER A 146 4.44 14.98 -11.10
N SER A 147 5.72 14.77 -10.81
CA SER A 147 6.85 15.17 -11.65
C SER A 147 7.54 13.95 -12.25
N ALA A 148 8.15 14.11 -13.42
CA ALA A 148 8.85 13.04 -14.12
C ALA A 148 10.37 13.09 -13.86
N ILE A 149 10.95 11.94 -13.56
CA ILE A 149 12.40 11.74 -13.42
C ILE A 149 12.81 10.69 -14.44
N ASP A 150 13.70 11.06 -15.37
CA ASP A 150 14.36 10.06 -16.22
C ASP A 150 15.56 9.47 -15.50
N ILE A 151 15.66 8.16 -15.53
CA ILE A 151 16.77 7.38 -15.01
C ILE A 151 17.49 6.76 -16.21
N ASP A 152 18.72 7.20 -16.45
CA ASP A 152 19.61 6.58 -17.43
C ASP A 152 20.56 5.61 -16.68
N TYR A 153 20.39 4.30 -16.85
CA TYR A 153 21.25 3.29 -16.23
C TYR A 153 22.56 3.15 -17.03
N LEU A 154 23.67 3.60 -16.46
CA LEU A 154 24.93 3.80 -17.18
C LEU A 154 25.58 2.49 -17.65
N LYS A 155 25.34 1.38 -16.93
CA LYS A 155 25.94 0.07 -17.24
C LYS A 155 25.16 -0.73 -18.27
N SER A 156 23.82 -0.72 -18.22
CA SER A 156 22.96 -1.44 -19.17
C SER A 156 22.61 -0.60 -20.39
N GLY A 157 22.66 0.74 -20.27
CA GLY A 157 22.17 1.67 -21.28
C GLY A 157 20.64 1.78 -21.31
N GLU A 158 19.94 1.10 -20.40
CA GLU A 158 18.49 1.17 -20.25
C GLU A 158 18.06 2.55 -19.75
N LYS A 159 16.83 2.89 -20.10
CA LYS A 159 16.23 4.17 -19.76
C LYS A 159 14.83 3.94 -19.24
N GLU A 160 14.52 4.61 -18.15
CA GLU A 160 13.24 4.53 -17.47
C GLU A 160 12.76 5.94 -17.16
N THR A 161 11.45 6.17 -17.22
CA THR A 161 10.85 7.41 -16.72
C THR A 161 9.95 7.05 -15.56
N VAL A 162 10.26 7.59 -14.39
CA VAL A 162 9.50 7.40 -13.17
C VAL A 162 8.76 8.70 -12.85
N TYR A 163 7.44 8.59 -12.65
CA TYR A 163 6.62 9.67 -12.17
C TYR A 163 6.54 9.58 -10.66
N VAL A 164 6.75 10.70 -9.97
CA VAL A 164 6.77 10.76 -8.51
C VAL A 164 5.92 11.90 -7.99
N THR A 165 5.38 11.77 -6.79
CA THR A 165 4.74 12.86 -6.03
C THR A 165 5.41 13.04 -4.68
N GLU A 166 5.39 14.26 -4.14
CA GLU A 166 5.83 14.57 -2.77
C GLU A 166 4.66 15.11 -1.92
N ASP A 167 3.42 14.92 -2.38
CA ASP A 167 2.21 15.50 -1.75
C ASP A 167 1.86 14.83 -0.41
N PHE A 168 2.48 13.69 -0.08
CA PHE A 168 2.22 12.92 1.14
C PHE A 168 3.40 12.96 2.12
N ASP A 169 3.13 13.19 3.41
CA ASP A 169 4.14 13.13 4.48
C ASP A 169 4.40 11.68 4.92
N ILE A 170 4.98 10.88 4.03
CA ILE A 170 5.35 9.48 4.28
C ILE A 170 6.82 9.23 3.98
N ASN A 171 7.41 8.22 4.64
CA ASN A 171 8.71 7.71 4.28
C ASN A 171 8.56 6.64 3.19
N THR A 172 8.70 7.03 1.93
CA THR A 172 8.47 6.16 0.76
C THR A 172 9.42 4.97 0.69
N TYR A 173 10.58 5.04 1.35
CA TYR A 173 11.46 3.88 1.49
C TYR A 173 10.82 2.73 2.26
N GLN A 174 9.86 2.98 3.15
CA GLN A 174 9.09 1.91 3.79
C GLN A 174 8.25 1.12 2.78
N ILE A 175 7.78 1.76 1.70
CA ILE A 175 7.04 1.12 0.62
C ILE A 175 8.01 0.34 -0.27
N TYR A 176 9.08 1.00 -0.71
CA TYR A 176 10.08 0.37 -1.58
C TYR A 176 10.81 -0.79 -0.90
N GLY A 177 10.97 -0.73 0.41
CA GLY A 177 11.66 -1.78 1.17
C GLY A 177 10.89 -3.09 1.22
N PHE A 178 9.57 -3.12 0.95
CA PHE A 178 8.86 -4.38 0.78
C PHE A 178 9.45 -5.21 -0.37
N ASN A 179 9.92 -4.59 -1.45
CA ASN A 179 10.56 -5.31 -2.57
C ASN A 179 11.93 -5.91 -2.23
N ARG A 180 12.52 -5.55 -1.09
CA ARG A 180 13.79 -6.10 -0.60
C ARG A 180 13.60 -7.21 0.44
N LEU A 181 12.36 -7.55 0.78
CA LEU A 181 12.05 -8.63 1.70
C LEU A 181 12.21 -9.99 1.01
N GLU A 182 12.62 -10.99 1.78
CA GLU A 182 12.70 -12.38 1.33
C GLU A 182 11.33 -13.08 1.45
N GLY A 183 11.09 -14.04 0.56
CA GLY A 183 9.87 -14.87 0.52
C GLY A 183 8.63 -14.09 0.12
N ASP A 184 7.46 -14.56 0.58
CA ASP A 184 6.16 -14.03 0.17
C ASP A 184 5.82 -12.66 0.80
N MET A 185 6.74 -12.11 1.61
CA MET A 185 6.59 -10.80 2.25
C MET A 185 6.76 -9.62 1.28
N HIS A 186 7.25 -9.86 0.07
CA HIS A 186 7.46 -8.82 -0.93
C HIS A 186 6.17 -8.37 -1.64
N LEU A 187 6.23 -7.20 -2.29
CA LEU A 187 5.14 -6.77 -3.17
C LEU A 187 5.13 -7.61 -4.46
N PRO A 188 3.95 -7.84 -5.06
CA PRO A 188 3.81 -8.64 -6.28
C PRO A 188 4.25 -7.89 -7.56
N PHE A 189 4.86 -6.72 -7.43
CA PHE A 189 5.36 -5.87 -8.51
C PHE A 189 6.65 -5.19 -8.05
N SER A 190 7.47 -4.69 -8.98
CA SER A 190 8.74 -4.03 -8.65
C SER A 190 8.57 -2.52 -8.42
N LEU A 191 8.89 -2.06 -7.21
CA LEU A 191 9.04 -0.65 -6.82
C LEU A 191 10.28 -0.42 -5.93
N ASP A 192 11.43 -1.04 -6.23
CA ASP A 192 12.66 -0.73 -5.47
C ASP A 192 13.41 0.47 -6.06
N TYR A 193 13.13 1.65 -5.50
CA TYR A 193 13.86 2.89 -5.81
C TYR A 193 14.63 3.45 -4.60
N ILE A 194 14.90 2.60 -3.60
CA ILE A 194 15.76 2.99 -2.47
C ILE A 194 17.16 3.30 -3.02
N ASN A 195 17.73 4.43 -2.60
CA ASN A 195 18.99 4.96 -3.11
C ASN A 195 18.92 5.38 -4.59
N ILE A 196 17.74 5.64 -5.13
CA ILE A 196 17.55 6.29 -6.44
C ILE A 196 16.72 7.54 -6.27
N LEU A 197 15.57 7.41 -5.61
CA LEU A 197 14.66 8.50 -5.25
C LEU A 197 14.88 8.96 -3.82
N THR A 198 14.33 10.12 -3.44
CA THR A 198 14.32 10.57 -2.04
C THR A 198 13.24 9.85 -1.23
N LYS A 199 13.31 9.90 0.10
CA LYS A 199 12.30 9.34 1.01
C LYS A 199 10.93 10.00 0.90
N LYS A 200 10.83 11.14 0.21
CA LYS A 200 9.59 11.89 0.02
C LYS A 200 8.94 11.65 -1.34
N GLN A 201 9.70 11.11 -2.28
CA GLN A 201 9.25 10.89 -3.64
C GLN A 201 8.55 9.54 -3.70
N LEU A 202 7.23 9.55 -3.80
CA LEU A 202 6.38 8.37 -3.95
C LEU A 202 6.18 8.10 -5.44
N VAL A 203 6.55 6.92 -5.92
CA VAL A 203 6.34 6.53 -7.31
C VAL A 203 4.85 6.39 -7.59
N THR A 204 4.41 7.06 -8.64
CA THR A 204 3.03 7.08 -9.10
C THR A 204 2.81 6.32 -10.40
N ASP A 205 3.79 6.30 -11.28
CA ASP A 205 3.74 5.58 -12.55
C ASP A 205 5.18 5.35 -13.03
N VAL A 206 5.37 4.27 -13.79
CA VAL A 206 6.67 3.89 -14.33
C VAL A 206 6.49 3.60 -15.82
N LYS A 207 7.33 4.19 -16.66
CA LYS A 207 7.35 3.98 -18.11
C LYS A 207 8.69 3.42 -18.57
N ASN A 208 8.62 2.56 -19.58
CA ASN A 208 9.76 1.89 -20.22
C ASN A 208 10.52 0.93 -19.28
N ASN A 209 9.88 0.46 -18.21
CA ASN A 209 10.41 -0.59 -17.36
C ASN A 209 9.97 -1.96 -17.90
N PRO A 210 10.90 -2.90 -18.16
CA PRO A 210 10.59 -4.22 -18.70
C PRO A 210 9.98 -5.18 -17.67
N TYR A 211 9.94 -4.81 -16.39
CA TYR A 211 9.40 -5.61 -15.30
C TYR A 211 7.93 -5.27 -15.01
N GLN A 212 7.25 -6.18 -14.30
CA GLN A 212 5.90 -5.96 -13.78
C GLN A 212 5.94 -4.80 -12.78
N THR A 213 5.34 -3.67 -13.16
CA THR A 213 5.28 -2.44 -12.36
C THR A 213 3.84 -2.17 -11.95
N ALA A 214 3.68 -1.27 -10.98
CA ALA A 214 2.37 -0.82 -10.53
C ALA A 214 2.17 0.67 -10.85
N ILE A 215 0.90 1.03 -11.03
CA ILE A 215 0.44 2.41 -11.15
C ILE A 215 -0.26 2.77 -9.85
N PHE A 216 0.12 3.88 -9.25
CA PHE A 216 -0.54 4.42 -8.07
C PHE A 216 -1.97 4.83 -8.44
N ASN A 217 -2.95 4.16 -7.85
CA ASN A 217 -4.36 4.32 -8.18
C ASN A 217 -5.10 5.24 -7.19
N GLY A 218 -4.49 5.61 -6.06
CA GLY A 218 -5.06 6.62 -5.17
C GLY A 218 -4.63 6.52 -3.71
N HIS A 219 -5.10 7.51 -2.95
CA HIS A 219 -5.01 7.59 -1.49
C HIS A 219 -6.40 7.87 -0.95
N THR A 220 -6.82 7.09 0.03
CA THR A 220 -8.16 7.18 0.62
C THR A 220 -8.14 7.00 2.12
N ALA A 221 -9.14 7.57 2.79
CA ALA A 221 -9.44 7.25 4.17
C ALA A 221 -10.00 5.82 4.24
N THR A 222 -9.39 4.99 5.08
CA THR A 222 -9.84 3.64 5.36
C THR A 222 -9.90 3.42 6.87
N VAL A 223 -10.50 2.31 7.30
CA VAL A 223 -10.38 1.86 8.68
C VAL A 223 -9.95 0.40 8.63
N TYR A 224 -8.63 0.19 8.57
CA TYR A 224 -8.08 -1.15 8.74
C TYR A 224 -7.59 -1.35 10.17
N HIS A 225 -7.88 -2.53 10.71
CA HIS A 225 -7.42 -2.96 12.02
C HIS A 225 -6.71 -4.31 11.90
N PHE A 226 -5.50 -4.39 12.45
CA PHE A 226 -4.77 -5.64 12.54
C PHE A 226 -4.48 -5.98 14.00
N ASP A 227 -5.00 -7.13 14.45
CA ASP A 227 -4.80 -7.66 15.79
C ASP A 227 -3.65 -8.66 15.79
N THR A 228 -2.57 -8.30 16.50
CA THR A 228 -1.38 -9.13 16.66
C THR A 228 -1.48 -10.09 17.85
N ALA A 229 -2.64 -10.17 18.52
CA ALA A 229 -2.84 -11.10 19.64
C ALA A 229 -2.60 -12.56 19.24
N GLY A 230 -1.77 -13.24 20.03
CA GLY A 230 -1.41 -14.64 19.85
C GLY A 230 -0.22 -14.87 18.91
N TYR A 231 0.28 -13.83 18.24
CA TYR A 231 1.58 -13.88 17.57
C TYR A 231 2.71 -13.72 18.59
N PRO A 232 3.83 -14.43 18.45
CA PRO A 232 4.95 -14.31 19.36
C PRO A 232 5.69 -12.97 19.20
N ASP A 233 6.12 -12.36 20.31
CA ASP A 233 6.90 -11.11 20.31
C ASP A 233 8.37 -11.32 19.91
N THR A 234 8.81 -12.56 19.70
CA THR A 234 10.13 -12.92 19.21
C THR A 234 10.02 -14.22 18.45
N GLU A 235 10.69 -14.30 17.30
CA GLU A 235 10.88 -15.54 16.56
C GLU A 235 11.37 -16.63 17.53
N LYS A 236 10.67 -17.78 17.57
CA LYS A 236 11.20 -18.93 18.29
C LYS A 236 12.49 -19.30 17.59
N LYS A 237 13.62 -19.14 18.26
CA LYS A 237 14.85 -19.81 17.81
C LYS A 237 14.54 -21.30 17.80
N ASP A 238 14.54 -21.90 16.62
CA ASP A 238 14.52 -23.34 16.49
C ASP A 238 15.74 -23.89 17.24
N THR A 239 15.49 -24.43 18.43
CA THR A 239 16.45 -25.30 19.10
C THR A 239 16.35 -26.66 18.42
N ASN A 240 17.32 -26.94 17.54
CA ASN A 240 17.72 -28.22 16.92
C ASN A 240 16.86 -29.44 17.22
#